data_AF-A0A1Q7GSU0-F1
#
_entry.id   AF-A0A1Q7GSU0-F1
#
_cell.length_a   1.000
_cell.length_b   1.000
_cell.length_c   1.000
_cell.angle_alpha   90.00
_cell.angle_beta   90.00
_cell.angle_gamma   90.00
#
_symmetry.space_group_name_H-M   'P 1'
#
loop_
_entity.id
_entity.type
_entity.pdbx_description
1 polymer ?
#
loop_
_entity_poly.entity_id
_entity_poly.type
_entity_poly.pdbx_seq_one_letter_code
_entity_poly.pdbx_strand_id
1 'polypeptide(L)'
;MQPSSTTPTVRIVFRGSTTRRPDLAASAQACIDGVGVTHTHPGWRNFAAIPLMPVPPDRYEITFTDVPIDARVSFRINDQNFCDQNPTGAVTRNVLANDVELAQNTTTPGNGDEPGFAFMVSANGRVTQ
;
A
#
# COMPACT_ATOMS: atom_id res chain seq x y z
N MET A 1 11.33 28.50 21.73
CA MET A 1 10.47 27.69 20.84
C MET A 1 11.37 26.93 19.89
N GLN A 2 11.41 25.61 19.97
CA GLN A 2 12.13 24.77 19.00
C GLN A 2 11.39 24.82 17.67
N PRO A 3 12.06 25.01 16.52
CA PRO A 3 11.41 24.84 15.23
C PRO A 3 11.10 23.35 15.06
N SER A 4 9.81 23.01 15.06
CA SER A 4 9.34 21.70 14.64
C SER A 4 9.66 21.56 13.16
N SER A 5 10.75 20.84 12.80
CA SER A 5 10.94 20.43 11.41
C SER A 5 9.90 19.36 11.10
N THR A 6 8.71 19.77 10.68
CA THR A 6 7.67 18.83 10.27
C THR A 6 7.99 18.36 8.86
N THR A 7 8.96 17.47 8.73
CA THR A 7 9.04 16.63 7.54
C THR A 7 7.69 15.93 7.41
N PRO A 8 6.96 16.11 6.30
CA PRO A 8 5.66 15.48 6.12
C PRO A 8 5.84 13.96 6.22
N THR A 9 5.03 13.32 7.07
CA THR A 9 5.00 11.87 7.17
C THR A 9 3.72 11.34 6.54
N VAL A 10 3.84 10.24 5.80
CA VAL A 10 2.68 9.45 5.36
C VAL A 10 2.77 8.08 5.99
N ARG A 11 1.80 7.77 6.84
CA ARG A 11 1.56 6.42 7.35
C ARG A 11 0.59 5.71 6.42
N ILE A 12 1.10 4.74 5.67
CA ILE A 12 0.28 3.82 4.89
C ILE A 12 -0.14 2.67 5.78
N VAL A 13 -1.43 2.34 5.77
CA VAL A 13 -2.01 1.25 6.54
C VAL A 13 -2.83 0.36 5.62
N PHE A 14 -2.61 -0.94 5.66
CA PHE A 14 -3.54 -1.95 5.18
C PHE A 14 -4.24 -2.60 6.37
N ARG A 15 -5.58 -2.67 6.32
CA ARG A 15 -6.41 -3.36 7.31
C ARG A 15 -6.93 -4.67 6.74
N GLY A 16 -6.45 -5.78 7.28
CA GLY A 16 -6.81 -7.11 6.84
C GLY A 16 -5.88 -8.16 7.42
N SER A 17 -6.39 -9.38 7.51
CA SER A 17 -5.54 -10.52 7.85
C SER A 17 -4.64 -10.85 6.67
N THR A 18 -3.36 -11.04 6.95
CA THR A 18 -2.36 -11.47 5.96
C THR A 18 -1.91 -12.91 6.20
N THR A 19 -2.42 -13.54 7.27
CA THR A 19 -2.34 -14.98 7.46
C THR A 19 -2.94 -15.64 6.22
N ARG A 20 -2.17 -16.51 5.58
CA ARG A 20 -2.60 -17.17 4.34
C ARG A 20 -3.94 -17.87 4.56
N ARG A 21 -4.92 -17.48 3.76
CA ARG A 21 -6.21 -18.15 3.69
C ARG A 21 -6.04 -19.59 3.19
N PRO A 22 -6.56 -20.60 3.91
CA PRO A 22 -6.44 -22.00 3.50
C PRO A 22 -7.35 -22.36 2.33
N ASP A 23 -8.33 -21.52 2.01
CA ASP A 23 -9.33 -21.72 0.96
C ASP A 23 -8.96 -21.05 -0.38
N LEU A 24 -7.74 -20.54 -0.54
CA LEU A 24 -7.25 -20.01 -1.81
C LEU A 24 -7.10 -21.15 -2.84
N ALA A 25 -7.66 -20.95 -4.03
CA ALA A 25 -7.63 -21.94 -5.11
C ALA A 25 -6.20 -22.26 -5.56
N ALA A 26 -5.96 -23.49 -6.03
CA ALA A 26 -4.66 -23.91 -6.54
C ALA A 26 -4.16 -23.04 -7.72
N SER A 27 -5.07 -22.45 -8.50
CA SER A 27 -4.75 -21.50 -9.57
C SER A 27 -4.08 -20.22 -9.06
N ALA A 28 -4.27 -19.85 -7.79
CA ALA A 28 -3.65 -18.68 -7.17
C ALA A 28 -2.21 -18.95 -6.66
N GLN A 29 -1.72 -20.20 -6.72
CA GLN A 29 -0.46 -20.59 -6.10
C GLN A 29 0.74 -19.78 -6.61
N ALA A 30 0.84 -19.54 -7.92
CA ALA A 30 1.91 -18.74 -8.50
C ALA A 30 1.89 -17.28 -8.01
N CYS A 31 0.70 -16.70 -7.84
CA CYS A 31 0.54 -15.37 -7.25
C CYS A 31 0.98 -15.35 -5.78
N ILE A 32 0.56 -16.33 -5.00
CA ILE A 32 0.90 -16.45 -3.58
C ILE A 32 2.42 -16.52 -3.40
N ASP A 33 3.08 -17.38 -4.18
CA ASP A 33 4.54 -17.54 -4.12
C ASP A 33 5.29 -16.30 -4.61
N GLY A 34 4.73 -15.57 -5.58
CA GLY A 34 5.28 -14.32 -6.09
C GLY A 34 5.12 -13.13 -5.13
N VAL A 35 4.01 -13.07 -4.39
CA VAL A 35 3.75 -11.98 -3.42
C VAL A 35 4.54 -12.18 -2.13
N GLY A 36 4.52 -13.39 -1.55
CA GLY A 36 5.15 -13.66 -0.27
C GLY A 36 4.56 -12.81 0.87
N VAL A 37 5.40 -12.00 1.52
CA VAL A 37 4.98 -11.11 2.62
C VAL A 37 4.25 -9.88 2.10
N THR A 38 3.25 -9.39 2.82
CA THR A 38 2.53 -8.17 2.47
C THR A 38 3.47 -6.97 2.35
N HIS A 39 3.43 -6.28 1.22
CA HIS A 39 4.36 -5.19 0.92
C HIS A 39 3.69 -4.11 0.08
N THR A 40 4.33 -2.94 0.04
CA THR A 40 3.92 -1.78 -0.78
C THR A 40 4.94 -1.48 -1.86
N HIS A 41 4.47 -0.92 -2.98
CA HIS A 41 5.27 -0.40 -4.07
C HIS A 41 4.98 1.10 -4.26
N PRO A 42 5.72 2.00 -3.59
CA PRO A 42 5.50 3.44 -3.71
C PRO A 42 6.15 4.00 -4.98
N GLY A 43 5.37 4.75 -5.76
CA GLY A 43 5.81 5.32 -7.04
C GLY A 43 6.94 6.35 -6.89
N TRP A 44 6.99 7.08 -5.78
CA TRP A 44 8.09 8.01 -5.48
C TRP A 44 9.40 7.31 -5.08
N ARG A 45 9.38 5.98 -4.89
CA ARG A 45 10.58 5.14 -4.75
C ARG A 45 10.70 4.14 -5.89
N ASN A 46 10.31 4.54 -7.10
CA ASN A 46 10.41 3.74 -8.32
C ASN A 46 9.70 2.37 -8.21
N PHE A 47 8.61 2.29 -7.43
CA PHE A 47 7.87 1.05 -7.19
C PHE A 47 8.74 -0.09 -6.62
N ALA A 48 9.80 0.21 -5.87
CA ALA A 48 10.52 -0.81 -5.11
C ALA A 48 9.59 -1.50 -4.11
N ALA A 49 9.71 -2.82 -3.96
CA ALA A 49 8.96 -3.58 -2.97
C ALA A 49 9.47 -3.25 -1.56
N ILE A 50 8.58 -2.79 -0.67
CA ILE A 50 8.91 -2.45 0.71
C ILE A 50 7.93 -3.20 1.64
N PRO A 51 8.42 -4.12 2.49
CA PRO A 51 7.56 -4.85 3.42
C PRO A 51 6.77 -3.92 4.33
N LEU A 52 5.50 -4.26 4.59
CA LEU A 52 4.73 -3.62 5.64
C LEU A 52 5.01 -4.29 6.99
N MET A 53 5.04 -3.51 8.06
CA MET A 53 5.23 -4.02 9.41
C MET A 53 3.90 -4.53 9.97
N PRO A 54 3.84 -5.76 10.53
CA PRO A 54 2.66 -6.24 11.20
C PRO A 54 2.39 -5.44 12.48
N VAL A 55 1.14 -5.04 12.66
CA VAL A 55 0.58 -4.47 13.89
C VAL A 55 -0.67 -5.29 14.23
N PRO A 56 -0.57 -6.25 15.16
CA PRO A 56 -1.69 -7.13 15.48
C PRO A 56 -2.96 -6.38 15.92
N PRO A 57 -4.17 -6.92 15.65
CA PRO A 57 -4.42 -8.26 15.08
C PRO A 57 -4.39 -8.32 13.54
N ASP A 58 -4.95 -7.34 12.83
CA ASP A 58 -5.16 -7.39 11.36
C ASP A 58 -4.80 -6.04 10.70
N ARG A 59 -3.61 -5.54 11.00
CA ARG A 59 -3.15 -4.24 10.51
C ARG A 59 -1.68 -4.35 10.11
N TYR A 60 -1.36 -3.74 8.98
CA TYR A 60 -0.01 -3.70 8.43
C TYR A 60 0.29 -2.27 8.05
N GLU A 61 1.45 -1.75 8.47
CA GLU A 61 1.75 -0.34 8.26
C GLU A 61 3.21 -0.07 7.91
N ILE A 62 3.43 1.11 7.33
CA ILE A 62 4.74 1.70 7.15
C ILE A 62 4.59 3.23 7.16
N THR A 63 5.61 3.91 7.67
CA THR A 63 5.69 5.38 7.65
C THR A 63 6.80 5.82 6.71
N PHE A 64 6.44 6.69 5.76
CA PHE A 64 7.36 7.37 4.85
C PHE A 64 7.58 8.81 5.30
N THR A 65 8.80 9.29 5.19
CA THR A 65 9.23 10.67 5.50
C THR A 65 9.67 11.44 4.25
N ASP A 66 9.61 10.81 3.09
CA ASP A 66 10.14 11.27 1.81
C ASP A 66 9.05 11.37 0.73
N VAL A 67 7.78 11.41 1.12
CA VAL A 67 6.68 11.56 0.17
C VAL A 67 6.69 13.00 -0.38
N PRO A 68 6.71 13.19 -1.72
CA PRO A 68 6.57 14.50 -2.33
C PRO A 68 5.34 15.26 -1.83
N ILE A 69 5.54 16.49 -1.33
CA ILE A 69 4.47 17.39 -0.88
C ILE A 69 3.76 18.00 -2.08
N ASP A 70 2.44 18.15 -1.99
CA ASP A 70 1.60 18.84 -2.98
C ASP A 70 1.80 18.32 -4.41
N ALA A 71 2.22 17.05 -4.52
CA ALA A 71 2.38 16.33 -5.77
C ALA A 71 1.53 15.06 -5.72
N ARG A 72 0.88 14.74 -6.84
CA ARG A 72 0.11 13.51 -6.95
C ARG A 72 1.08 12.33 -7.01
N VAL A 73 1.01 11.48 -6.00
CA VAL A 73 1.79 10.23 -5.92
C VAL A 73 0.88 9.03 -6.04
N SER A 74 1.44 7.89 -6.45
CA SER A 74 0.72 6.61 -6.49
C SER A 74 1.52 5.50 -5.83
N PHE A 75 0.81 4.46 -5.39
CA PHE A 75 1.40 3.24 -4.88
C PHE A 75 0.40 2.08 -5.03
N ARG A 76 0.88 0.85 -4.86
CA ARG A 76 0.01 -0.32 -4.63
C ARG A 76 0.49 -1.10 -3.42
N ILE A 77 -0.39 -1.92 -2.86
CA ILE A 77 -0.05 -2.94 -1.86
C ILE A 77 -0.35 -4.29 -2.47
N ASN A 78 0.52 -5.28 -2.27
CA ASN A 78 0.29 -6.64 -2.70
C ASN A 78 0.19 -7.54 -1.46
N ASP A 79 -0.85 -8.38 -1.44
CA ASP A 79 -1.11 -9.35 -0.38
C ASP A 79 -1.60 -10.68 -0.97
N GLN A 80 -1.08 -11.78 -0.44
CA GLN A 80 -1.39 -13.13 -0.94
C GLN A 80 -2.89 -13.47 -0.84
N ASN A 81 -3.63 -12.90 0.11
CA ASN A 81 -5.07 -13.16 0.27
C ASN A 81 -5.93 -12.45 -0.77
N PHE A 82 -5.33 -11.61 -1.63
CA PHE A 82 -5.98 -10.99 -2.78
C PHE A 82 -5.72 -11.75 -4.09
N CYS A 83 -4.91 -12.82 -4.07
CA CYS A 83 -4.59 -13.60 -5.27
C CYS A 83 -5.80 -14.31 -5.92
N ASP A 84 -6.92 -14.46 -5.20
CA ASP A 84 -8.19 -14.98 -5.73
C ASP A 84 -9.00 -13.92 -6.50
N GLN A 85 -8.78 -12.65 -6.19
CA GLN A 85 -9.49 -11.51 -6.79
C GLN A 85 -8.64 -10.77 -7.83
N ASN A 86 -7.33 -10.84 -7.68
CA ASN A 86 -6.36 -10.19 -8.55
C ASN A 86 -5.15 -11.11 -8.76
N PRO A 87 -4.81 -11.48 -10.00
CA PRO A 87 -3.72 -12.42 -10.28
C PRO A 87 -2.32 -11.90 -9.90
N THR A 88 -2.16 -10.61 -9.57
CA THR A 88 -0.91 -10.05 -9.03
C THR A 88 -0.93 -9.91 -7.50
N GLY A 89 -2.07 -10.16 -6.87
CA GLY A 89 -2.27 -9.96 -5.43
C GLY A 89 -2.43 -8.48 -5.04
N ALA A 90 -2.58 -7.57 -5.99
CA ALA A 90 -2.75 -6.16 -5.67
C ALA A 90 -4.09 -5.91 -4.93
N VAL A 91 -3.96 -5.26 -3.77
CA VAL A 91 -5.04 -4.89 -2.86
C VAL A 91 -5.82 -3.71 -3.45
N THR A 92 -7.15 -3.78 -3.35
CA THR A 92 -8.06 -2.77 -3.93
C THR A 92 -8.92 -2.03 -2.90
N ARG A 93 -8.81 -2.39 -1.60
CA ARG A 93 -9.63 -1.83 -0.51
C ARG A 93 -8.92 -1.93 0.83
N ASN A 94 -9.49 -1.30 1.86
CA ASN A 94 -8.98 -1.29 3.24
C ASN A 94 -7.59 -0.67 3.38
N VAL A 95 -7.26 0.29 2.51
CA VAL A 95 -5.99 1.01 2.53
C VAL A 95 -6.21 2.42 3.01
N LEU A 96 -5.37 2.89 3.92
CA LEU A 96 -5.41 4.24 4.46
C LEU A 96 -4.06 4.93 4.28
N ALA A 97 -4.10 6.25 4.08
CA ALA A 97 -2.95 7.13 4.21
C ALA A 97 -3.29 8.22 5.24
N ASN A 98 -2.49 8.32 6.31
CA ASN A 98 -2.75 9.25 7.42
C ASN A 98 -4.20 9.19 7.93
N ASP A 99 -4.70 7.96 8.11
CA ASP A 99 -6.07 7.65 8.58
C ASP A 99 -7.21 8.05 7.62
N VAL A 100 -6.90 8.54 6.43
CA VAL A 100 -7.86 8.72 5.34
C VAL A 100 -7.94 7.43 4.53
N GLU A 101 -9.14 6.85 4.44
CA GLU A 101 -9.40 5.68 3.59
C GLU A 101 -9.30 6.04 2.10
N LEU A 102 -8.51 5.27 1.37
CA LEU A 102 -8.24 5.50 -0.03
C LEU A 102 -9.15 4.66 -0.94
N ALA A 103 -9.66 5.30 -1.98
CA ALA A 103 -10.30 4.61 -3.08
C ALA A 103 -9.24 4.19 -4.11
N GLN A 104 -9.36 2.98 -4.67
CA GLN A 104 -8.57 2.57 -5.82
C GLN A 104 -8.96 3.45 -7.01
N ASN A 105 -8.05 4.34 -7.43
CA ASN A 105 -8.34 5.43 -8.38
C ASN A 105 -7.27 5.58 -9.48
N THR A 106 -6.31 4.64 -9.56
CA THR A 106 -5.23 4.67 -10.55
C THR A 106 -4.76 3.25 -10.89
N THR A 107 -3.94 3.15 -11.94
CA THR A 107 -3.08 1.99 -12.21
C THR A 107 -1.63 2.31 -11.87
N THR A 108 -0.82 1.28 -11.61
CA THR A 108 0.61 1.34 -11.30
C THR A 108 1.39 0.30 -12.13
N PRO A 109 2.67 0.52 -12.45
CA PRO A 109 3.47 -0.43 -13.22
C PRO A 109 3.91 -1.65 -12.41
N GLY A 110 3.80 -2.85 -12.97
CA GLY A 110 4.29 -4.09 -12.37
C GLY A 110 4.36 -5.21 -13.40
N ASN A 111 3.63 -6.31 -13.18
CA ASN A 111 3.43 -7.37 -14.18
C ASN A 111 2.40 -6.94 -15.27
N GLY A 112 2.58 -5.74 -15.81
CA GLY A 112 1.56 -4.98 -16.55
C GLY A 112 0.97 -3.86 -15.71
N ASP A 113 -0.24 -3.42 -16.07
CA ASP A 113 -1.00 -2.43 -15.29
C ASP A 113 -1.65 -3.10 -14.08
N GLU A 114 -1.27 -2.67 -12.88
CA GLU A 114 -1.81 -3.17 -11.62
C GLU A 114 -2.66 -2.11 -10.93
N PRO A 115 -3.80 -2.47 -10.31
CA PRO A 115 -4.59 -1.54 -9.50
C PRO A 115 -3.75 -0.87 -8.41
N GLY A 116 -3.99 0.41 -8.17
CA GLY A 116 -3.33 1.13 -7.11
C GLY A 116 -4.12 2.33 -6.61
N PHE A 117 -3.50 3.03 -5.68
CA PHE A 117 -4.06 4.20 -5.01
C PHE A 117 -3.18 5.40 -5.32
N ALA A 118 -3.82 6.54 -5.54
CA ALA A 118 -3.14 7.81 -5.68
C ALA A 118 -3.77 8.86 -4.78
N PHE A 119 -2.89 9.71 -4.26
CA PHE A 119 -3.26 10.78 -3.35
C PHE A 119 -2.23 11.91 -3.45
N MET A 120 -2.54 13.03 -2.81
CA MET A 120 -1.61 14.11 -2.51
C MET A 120 -1.51 14.26 -1.00
N VAL A 121 -0.33 14.64 -0.51
CA VAL A 121 -0.11 15.01 0.89
C VAL A 121 0.40 16.43 0.98
N SER A 122 -0.20 17.26 1.83
CA SER A 122 0.28 18.61 2.10
C SER A 122 1.36 18.62 3.18
N ALA A 123 2.02 19.77 3.36
CA ALA A 123 3.06 19.94 4.39
C ALA A 123 2.59 19.65 5.83
N ASN A 124 1.29 19.76 6.11
CA ASN A 124 0.71 19.41 7.42
C ASN A 124 0.19 17.97 7.51
N GLY A 125 0.49 17.11 6.52
CA GLY A 125 0.11 15.70 6.52
C GLY A 125 -1.33 15.42 6.07
N ARG A 126 -2.08 16.43 5.62
CA ARG A 126 -3.44 16.22 5.09
C ARG A 126 -3.38 15.46 3.77
N VAL A 127 -4.21 14.41 3.66
CA VAL A 127 -4.33 13.57 2.46
C VAL A 127 -5.58 13.96 1.67
N THR A 128 -5.46 14.05 0.34
CA THR A 128 -6.58 14.26 -0.61
C THR A 128 -6.46 13.34 -1.83
N GLN A 129 -7.59 13.04 -2.47
CA GLN A 129 -7.71 12.10 -3.60
C GLN A 129 -8.48 12.73 -4.76
#